data_AF-A0A0B8Q7V8-F1
#
_entry.id   AF-A0A0B8Q7V8-F1
#
_cell.length_a   1.000
_cell.length_b   1.000
_cell.length_c   1.000
_cell.angle_alpha   90.00
_cell.angle_beta   90.00
_cell.angle_gamma   90.00
#
_symmetry.space_group_name_H-M   'P 1'
#
loop_
_entity.id
_entity.type
_entity.pdbx_description
1 polymer ?
#
loop_
_entity_poly.entity_id
_entity_poly.type
_entity_poly.pdbx_seq_one_letter_code
_entity_poly.pdbx_strand_id
1 'polypeptide(L)' 'MVISPIDCIDCGLCVPECDAQAIFQEEELPEGQEVYIELNAELAEVWPNITEVKPALPEAEEWNGVENKLQYLEK' A
#
# COMPACT_ATOMS: atom_id res chain seq x y z
N MET A 1 -3.35 -2.32 4.25
CA MET A 1 -2.35 -1.49 4.95
C MET A 1 -2.02 -0.31 4.07
N VAL A 2 -1.80 0.85 4.66
CA VAL A 2 -1.35 2.08 3.99
C VAL A 2 -0.10 2.62 4.69
N ILE A 3 0.64 3.51 4.06
CA ILE A 3 1.83 4.16 4.63
C ILE A 3 1.46 5.61 5.02
N SER A 4 1.71 5.97 6.28
CA SER A 4 1.54 7.34 6.78
C SER A 4 2.61 8.26 6.19
N PRO A 5 2.24 9.35 5.48
CA PRO A 5 3.23 10.31 4.96
C PRO A 5 3.87 11.17 6.06
N ILE A 6 3.29 11.16 7.28
CA ILE A 6 3.84 11.90 8.43
C ILE A 6 4.93 11.08 9.12
N ASP A 7 4.74 9.75 9.21
CA ASP A 7 5.66 8.87 9.93
C ASP A 7 6.72 8.24 9.02
N CYS A 8 6.47 8.19 7.70
CA CYS A 8 7.45 7.71 6.74
C CYS A 8 8.67 8.64 6.71
N ILE A 9 9.85 8.03 6.64
CA ILE A 9 11.15 8.74 6.56
C ILE A 9 11.90 8.40 5.26
N ASP A 10 11.19 7.89 4.26
CA ASP A 10 11.68 7.59 2.92
C ASP A 10 12.91 6.66 2.89
N CYS A 11 12.98 5.70 3.82
CA CYS A 11 14.13 4.78 3.92
C CYS A 11 14.18 3.73 2.80
N GLY A 12 13.08 3.51 2.07
CA GLY A 12 12.99 2.58 0.93
C GLY A 12 13.04 1.09 1.28
N LEU A 13 13.17 0.72 2.56
CA LEU A 13 13.34 -0.68 2.97
C LEU A 13 12.11 -1.56 2.70
N CYS A 14 10.90 -0.99 2.68
CA CYS A 14 9.68 -1.74 2.44
C CYS A 14 9.44 -2.06 0.94
N VAL A 15 10.06 -1.31 0.03
CA VAL A 15 9.88 -1.46 -1.43
C VAL A 15 10.25 -2.87 -1.91
N PRO A 16 11.46 -3.42 -1.63
CA PRO A 16 11.83 -4.75 -2.11
C PRO A 16 11.11 -5.90 -1.36
N GLU A 17 10.53 -5.62 -0.20
CA GLU A 17 9.89 -6.64 0.66
C GLU A 17 8.44 -6.94 0.25
N CYS A 18 7.84 -6.12 -0.62
CA CYS A 18 6.48 -6.31 -1.07
C CYS A 18 6.42 -7.29 -2.25
N ASP A 19 5.97 -8.52 -2.02
CA ASP A 19 5.78 -9.53 -3.09
C ASP A 19 4.82 -9.09 -4.20
N ALA A 20 3.88 -8.18 -3.90
CA ALA A 20 2.94 -7.60 -4.87
C ALA A 20 3.52 -6.41 -5.64
N GLN A 21 4.75 -5.99 -5.32
CA GLN A 21 5.44 -4.82 -5.90
C GLN A 21 4.56 -3.56 -5.90
N ALA A 22 3.81 -3.37 -4.82
CA ALA A 22 2.77 -2.34 -4.70
C ALA A 22 3.20 -1.10 -3.90
N ILE A 23 4.45 -1.07 -3.43
CA ILE A 23 5.02 0.04 -2.66
C ILE A 23 5.96 0.82 -3.57
N PHE A 24 5.72 2.12 -3.70
CA PHE A 24 6.50 3.04 -4.50
C PHE A 24 6.87 4.26 -3.65
N GLN A 25 8.02 4.86 -3.95
CA GLN A 25 8.27 6.24 -3.54
C GLN A 25 7.32 7.15 -4.31
N GLU A 26 6.87 8.26 -3.71
CA GLU A 26 5.90 9.16 -4.32
C GLU A 26 6.35 9.67 -5.70
N GLU A 27 7.65 9.94 -5.85
CA GLU A 27 8.28 10.38 -7.10
C GLU A 27 8.45 9.28 -8.16
N GLU A 28 8.34 8.00 -7.76
CA GLU A 28 8.45 6.83 -8.64
C GLU A 28 7.09 6.17 -8.90
N LEU A 29 6.00 6.80 -8.47
CA LEU A 29 4.66 6.26 -8.63
C LEU A 29 4.30 6.14 -10.12
N PRO A 30 3.76 4.98 -10.56
CA PRO A 30 3.30 4.83 -11.94
C PRO A 30 2.17 5.82 -12.29
N GLU A 31 2.19 6.33 -13.52
CA GLU A 31 1.16 7.25 -14.02
C GLU A 31 -0.24 6.62 -13.90
N GLY A 32 -1.21 7.41 -13.42
CA GLY A 32 -2.59 6.97 -13.20
C GLY A 32 -2.84 6.33 -11.83
N GLN A 33 -1.83 6.25 -10.96
CA GLN A 33 -1.98 5.77 -9.58
C GLN A 33 -1.94 6.88 -8.52
N GLU A 34 -1.95 8.15 -8.92
CA GLU A 34 -1.80 9.31 -8.03
C GLU A 34 -2.88 9.38 -6.95
N VAL A 35 -4.05 8.78 -7.21
CA VAL A 35 -5.15 8.64 -6.23
C VAL A 35 -4.72 7.95 -4.93
N TYR A 36 -3.70 7.07 -4.98
CA TYR A 36 -3.24 6.35 -3.79
C TYR A 36 -2.46 7.22 -2.81
N ILE A 37 -1.94 8.38 -3.25
CA ILE A 37 -1.22 9.31 -2.35
C ILE A 37 -2.18 9.88 -1.30
N GLU A 38 -3.27 10.51 -1.75
CA GLU A 38 -4.29 11.08 -0.86
C GLU A 38 -4.99 9.98 -0.05
N LEU A 39 -5.30 8.84 -0.69
CA LEU A 39 -5.92 7.71 -0.02
C LEU A 39 -5.06 7.15 1.13
N ASN A 40 -3.75 7.03 0.93
CA ASN A 40 -2.84 6.58 2.00
C ASN A 40 -2.82 7.56 3.16
N ALA A 41 -2.76 8.87 2.87
CA ALA A 41 -2.81 9.92 3.89
C ALA A 41 -4.12 9.87 4.70
N GLU A 42 -5.27 9.76 4.03
CA GLU A 42 -6.58 9.69 4.70
C GLU A 42 -6.73 8.43 5.56
N LEU A 43 -6.37 7.26 5.02
CA LEU A 43 -6.58 5.99 5.71
C LEU A 43 -5.60 5.79 6.87
N ALA A 44 -4.40 6.38 6.81
CA ALA A 44 -3.42 6.30 7.89
C ALA A 44 -3.92 6.95 9.20
N GLU A 45 -4.78 7.97 9.10
CA GLU A 45 -5.36 8.67 10.26
C GLU A 45 -6.46 7.87 10.96
N VAL A 46 -7.14 6.96 10.25
CA VAL A 46 -8.32 6.24 10.76
C VAL A 46 -8.09 4.76 11.00
N TRP A 47 -7.15 4.13 10.29
CA TRP A 47 -6.85 2.71 10.45
C TRP A 47 -5.91 2.44 11.64
N PRO A 48 -6.05 1.27 12.30
CA PRO A 48 -5.14 0.90 13.38
C PRO A 48 -3.73 0.63 12.85
N ASN A 49 -2.72 0.96 13.67
CA ASN A 49 -1.33 0.69 13.34
C ASN A 49 -1.05 -0.83 13.32
N ILE A 50 -0.31 -1.30 12.31
CA ILE A 50 0.15 -2.68 12.17
C ILE A 50 1.68 -2.74 12.30
N THR A 51 2.17 -3.34 13.37
CA THR A 51 3.62 -3.46 13.65
C THR A 51 4.16 -4.89 13.56
N GLU A 52 3.27 -5.87 13.38
CA GLU A 52 3.61 -7.28 13.32
C GLU A 52 3.15 -7.88 11.98
N VAL A 53 4.01 -8.72 11.40
CA VAL A 53 3.70 -9.45 10.17
C VAL A 53 2.59 -10.45 10.44
N LYS A 54 1.59 -10.45 9.56
CA LYS A 54 0.50 -11.43 9.52
C LYS A 54 0.60 -12.24 8.22
N PRO A 55 0.06 -13.47 8.18
CA PRO A 55 -0.08 -14.21 6.93
C PRO A 55 -0.83 -13.38 5.88
N ALA A 56 -0.46 -13.56 4.61
CA ALA A 56 -1.22 -13.00 3.49
C ALA A 56 -2.66 -13.51 3.49
N LEU A 57 -3.55 -12.79 2.81
CA LEU A 57 -4.93 -13.24 2.59
C LEU A 57 -4.94 -14.58 1.83
N PRO A 58 -5.92 -15.47 2.07
CA PRO A 58 -5.94 -16.80 1.44
C PRO A 58 -5.87 -16.76 -0.09
N GLU A 59 -6.50 -15.77 -0.71
CA GLU A 59 -6.57 -15.59 -2.16
C GLU A 59 -5.48 -14.63 -2.70
N ALA A 60 -4.47 -14.26 -1.90
CA ALA A 60 -3.50 -13.23 -2.28
C ALA A 60 -2.76 -13.51 -3.60
N GLU A 61 -2.43 -14.77 -3.88
CA GLU A 61 -1.76 -15.18 -5.12
C GLU A 61 -2.65 -14.95 -6.36
N GLU A 62 -3.96 -15.20 -6.24
CA GLU A 62 -4.92 -14.99 -7.33
C GLU A 62 -5.12 -13.50 -7.65
N TRP A 63 -5.03 -12.65 -6.62
CA TRP A 63 -5.19 -11.20 -6.77
C TRP A 63 -3.89 -10.46 -7.10
N ASN A 64 -2.73 -11.13 -7.04
CA ASN A 64 -1.46 -10.50 -7.37
C ASN A 64 -1.41 -10.20 -8.89
N GLY A 65 -1.06 -8.98 -9.26
CA GLY A 65 -1.06 -8.52 -10.66
C GLY A 65 -2.44 -8.20 -11.27
N VAL A 66 -3.55 -8.44 -10.59
CA VAL A 66 -4.88 -8.00 -11.06
C VAL A 66 -4.96 -6.47 -10.98
N GLU A 67 -5.33 -5.84 -12.09
CA GLU A 67 -5.47 -4.38 -12.21
C GLU A 67 -6.81 -3.87 -11.64
N ASN A 68 -6.90 -2.55 -11.42
CA ASN A 68 -8.15 -1.86 -11.03
C ASN A 68 -8.81 -2.41 -9.76
N LYS A 69 -8.00 -2.84 -8.78
CA LYS A 69 -8.46 -3.40 -7.50
C LYS A 69 -9.05 -2.38 -6.52
N LEU A 70 -8.89 -1.08 -6.78
CA LEU A 70 -9.38 -0.01 -5.91
C LEU A 70 -10.88 -0.13 -5.60
N GLN A 71 -11.68 -0.62 -6.54
CA GLN A 71 -13.12 -0.83 -6.37
C GLN A 71 -13.49 -1.86 -5.28
N TYR A 72 -12.54 -2.72 -4.90
CA TYR A 72 -12.71 -3.74 -3.87
C TYR A 72 -12.14 -3.32 -2.51
N LEU A 73 -11.68 -2.07 -2.37
CA LEU A 73 -11.17 -1.55 -1.11
C LEU A 73 -12.29 -1.46 -0.06
N GLU A 74 -12.09 -2.16 1.06
CA GLU A 74 -12.93 -2.06 2.25
C GLU A 74 -12.30 -1.05 3.22
N LYS A 75 -13.08 -0.05 3.67
CA LYS A 75 -12.63 1.00 4.61
C LYS A 75 -12.97 0.67 6.05
#